data_AF-A0AAW1XEJ2-F1
#
_entry.id   AF-A0AAW1XEJ2-F1
#
_cell.length_a   1.000
_cell.length_b   1.000
_cell.length_c   1.000
_cell.angle_alpha   90.00
_cell.angle_beta   90.00
_cell.angle_gamma   90.00
#
_symmetry.space_group_name_H-M   'P 1'
#
loop_
_entity.id
_entity.type
_entity.pdbx_description
1 polymer ?
#
loop_
_entity_poly.entity_id
_entity_poly.type
_entity_poly.pdbx_seq_one_letter_code
_entity_poly.pdbx_strand_id
1 'polypeptide(L)'
;MEFTCRNTQNVEIHHSTISCGDDCVSIQTGCSNVHVHHINCGPGHGISLGGLGKDKRVRIKTWQGGIGSVKNVSFSNIQVSNVNVPIMIDQYYCDKKSCKNQTGAVAISGVKYDQIIGTYSVQPVHLACSSDIPCTDVDLIDIQLKPSAAYAEISTSFVLELLLASHKLLWSLQHRLLLETRWRSSQENSEVP
;
A
#
# COMPACT_ATOMS: atom_id res chain seq x y z
N MET A 1 6.13 20.21 8.76
CA MET A 1 4.83 20.32 9.46
C MET A 1 4.02 19.09 9.09
N GLU A 2 3.40 18.40 10.04
CA GLU A 2 2.43 17.31 9.83
C GLU A 2 1.09 17.79 10.39
N PHE A 3 -0.03 17.41 9.78
CA PHE A 3 -1.36 17.65 10.35
C PHE A 3 -1.95 16.39 10.97
N THR A 4 -2.43 16.50 12.21
CA THR A 4 -3.17 15.43 12.88
C THR A 4 -4.54 15.94 13.34
N CYS A 5 -5.63 15.31 12.88
CA CYS A 5 -6.96 15.52 13.43
C CYS A 5 -7.23 14.54 14.57
N ARG A 6 -7.68 15.04 15.73
CA ARG A 6 -8.19 14.22 16.82
C ARG A 6 -9.37 14.91 17.50
N ASN A 7 -10.48 14.20 17.69
CA ASN A 7 -11.69 14.69 18.37
C ASN A 7 -12.12 16.12 17.94
N THR A 8 -12.06 16.41 16.64
CA THR A 8 -12.28 17.74 16.06
C THR A 8 -13.27 17.61 14.91
N GLN A 9 -14.11 18.62 14.72
CA GLN A 9 -15.12 18.63 13.66
C GLN A 9 -14.99 19.87 12.79
N ASN A 10 -15.43 19.77 11.53
CA ASN A 10 -15.46 20.87 10.56
C ASN A 10 -14.06 21.44 10.31
N VAL A 11 -13.17 20.56 9.85
CA VAL A 11 -11.77 20.89 9.56
C VAL A 11 -11.61 21.06 8.06
N GLU A 12 -10.95 22.14 7.66
CA GLU A 12 -10.57 22.39 6.28
C GLU A 12 -9.07 22.63 6.17
N ILE A 13 -8.41 21.88 5.29
CA ILE A 13 -6.98 22.02 4.98
C ILE A 13 -6.85 22.18 3.48
N HIS A 14 -6.25 23.27 3.03
CA HIS A 14 -6.14 23.52 1.61
C HIS A 14 -4.90 24.28 1.17
N HIS A 15 -4.55 24.16 -0.11
CA HIS A 15 -3.53 24.98 -0.78
C HIS A 15 -2.16 24.97 -0.06
N SER A 16 -1.72 23.79 0.35
CA SER A 16 -0.55 23.64 1.23
C SER A 16 0.44 22.62 0.69
N THR A 17 1.73 22.94 0.76
CA THR A 17 2.81 21.97 0.54
C THR A 17 3.27 21.43 1.88
N ILE A 18 3.10 20.12 2.09
CA ILE A 18 3.41 19.44 3.34
C ILE A 18 4.60 18.52 3.10
N SER A 19 5.72 18.87 3.72
CA SER A 19 6.98 18.13 3.64
C SER A 19 7.45 17.78 5.05
N CYS A 20 7.29 16.51 5.42
CA CYS A 20 7.65 15.94 6.71
C CYS A 20 8.30 14.56 6.53
N GLY A 21 8.86 14.00 7.61
CA GLY A 21 9.38 12.63 7.65
C GLY A 21 8.34 11.55 8.00
N ASP A 22 7.08 11.95 8.20
CA ASP A 22 5.92 11.08 8.55
C ASP A 22 4.71 11.45 7.65
N ASP A 23 3.48 11.13 8.07
CA ASP A 23 2.25 11.45 7.35
C ASP A 23 2.13 12.94 7.00
N CYS A 24 1.57 13.23 5.82
CA CYS A 24 1.16 14.61 5.52
C CYS A 24 -0.11 14.99 6.28
N VAL A 25 -1.07 14.07 6.34
CA VAL A 25 -2.33 14.22 7.09
C VAL A 25 -2.67 12.90 7.74
N SER A 26 -2.88 12.95 9.06
CA SER A 26 -3.27 11.83 9.89
C SER A 26 -4.64 12.09 10.53
N ILE A 27 -5.65 11.31 10.18
CA ILE A 27 -6.98 11.40 10.81
C ILE A 27 -7.11 10.33 11.88
N GLN A 28 -7.41 10.75 13.11
CA GLN A 28 -7.63 9.88 14.26
C GLN A 28 -9.11 9.89 14.71
N THR A 29 -9.42 9.11 15.74
CA THR A 29 -10.75 8.94 16.32
C THR A 29 -11.42 10.27 16.70
N GLY A 30 -12.73 10.34 16.45
CA GLY A 30 -13.58 11.47 16.84
C GLY A 30 -13.58 12.64 15.85
N CYS A 31 -13.01 12.44 14.66
CA CYS A 31 -12.99 13.45 13.61
C CYS A 31 -14.19 13.34 12.67
N SER A 32 -14.83 14.46 12.35
CA SER A 32 -15.93 14.49 11.37
C SER A 32 -15.97 15.75 10.53
N ASN A 33 -16.45 15.64 9.30
CA ASN A 33 -16.48 16.73 8.31
C ASN A 33 -15.08 17.33 8.12
N VAL A 34 -14.17 16.51 7.61
CA VAL A 34 -12.78 16.90 7.36
C VAL A 34 -12.54 16.96 5.86
N HIS A 35 -12.16 18.12 5.37
CA HIS A 35 -11.91 18.37 3.94
C HIS A 35 -10.45 18.76 3.74
N VAL A 36 -9.73 17.95 2.97
CA VAL A 36 -8.31 18.14 2.67
C VAL A 36 -8.16 18.19 1.16
N HIS A 37 -7.79 19.34 0.62
CA HIS A 37 -7.75 19.49 -0.83
C HIS A 37 -6.68 20.42 -1.36
N HIS A 38 -6.20 20.17 -2.58
CA HIS A 38 -5.16 20.98 -3.21
C HIS A 38 -3.89 21.02 -2.36
N ILE A 39 -3.42 19.84 -1.93
CA ILE A 39 -2.20 19.71 -1.14
C ILE A 39 -1.14 18.93 -1.89
N ASN A 40 0.12 19.37 -1.75
CA ASN A 40 1.28 18.64 -2.26
C ASN A 40 1.92 17.88 -1.11
N CYS A 41 1.87 16.55 -1.18
CA CYS A 41 2.47 15.67 -0.18
C CYS A 41 3.74 15.06 -0.77
N GLY A 42 4.88 15.67 -0.48
CA GLY A 42 6.15 15.32 -1.12
C GLY A 42 7.36 16.00 -0.48
N PRO A 43 8.60 15.65 -0.88
CA PRO A 43 9.79 16.30 -0.34
C PRO A 43 9.84 17.78 -0.72
N GLY A 44 10.10 18.63 0.28
CA GLY A 44 10.57 20.00 0.12
C GLY A 44 12.11 19.98 0.11
N HIS A 45 12.70 20.71 -0.84
CA HIS A 45 14.15 20.91 -1.10
C HIS A 45 15.13 19.82 -0.62
N GLY A 46 15.60 18.99 -1.56
CA GLY A 46 16.95 18.39 -1.50
C GLY A 46 17.07 16.95 -1.01
N ILE A 47 18.20 16.33 -1.38
CA ILE A 47 18.63 14.96 -1.09
C ILE A 47 18.66 14.72 0.43
N SER A 48 17.95 13.69 0.91
CA SER A 48 18.08 13.20 2.30
C SER A 48 18.59 11.76 2.27
N LEU A 49 19.90 11.61 2.45
CA LEU A 49 20.55 10.34 2.73
C LEU A 49 20.36 10.02 4.23
N GLY A 50 19.60 8.97 4.53
CA GLY A 50 19.59 8.31 5.84
C GLY A 50 18.29 8.38 6.64
N GLY A 51 17.80 7.19 7.03
CA GLY A 51 17.12 6.94 8.30
C GLY A 51 15.62 7.25 8.40
N LEU A 52 14.81 6.18 8.46
CA LEU A 52 13.52 6.08 9.19
C LEU A 52 12.41 7.09 8.80
N GLY A 53 11.47 6.61 7.98
CA GLY A 53 10.19 7.29 7.70
C GLY A 53 9.97 7.60 6.21
N LYS A 54 9.65 6.58 5.41
CA LYS A 54 9.16 6.76 4.02
C LYS A 54 7.64 6.93 3.98
N ASP A 55 7.05 7.48 5.03
CA ASP A 55 5.61 7.40 5.32
C ASP A 55 4.84 8.68 4.96
N LYS A 56 5.15 9.26 3.82
CA LYS A 56 4.50 10.50 3.34
C LYS A 56 3.20 10.19 2.63
N ARG A 57 2.16 9.83 3.36
CA ARG A 57 0.89 9.37 2.79
C ARG A 57 -0.30 10.18 3.31
N VAL A 58 -1.45 9.96 2.68
CA VAL A 58 -2.74 10.34 3.25
C VAL A 58 -3.26 9.14 4.03
N ARG A 59 -3.35 9.28 5.36
CA ARG A 59 -3.65 8.16 6.27
C ARG A 59 -4.83 8.47 7.17
N ILE A 60 -5.75 7.51 7.27
CA ILE A 60 -6.69 7.39 8.39
C ILE A 60 -6.21 6.23 9.27
N LYS A 61 -5.94 6.50 10.54
CA LYS A 61 -5.51 5.49 11.52
C LYS A 61 -6.45 5.48 12.72
N THR A 62 -6.96 4.32 13.08
CA THR A 62 -7.79 4.18 14.28
C THR A 62 -7.34 3.01 15.14
N TRP A 63 -7.46 3.16 16.45
CA TRP A 63 -7.10 2.14 17.42
C TRP A 63 -8.00 0.91 17.32
N GLN A 64 -7.40 -0.27 17.26
CA GLN A 64 -8.13 -1.53 17.48
C GLN A 64 -8.71 -1.57 18.90
N GLY A 65 -9.95 -2.04 19.03
CA GLY A 65 -10.73 -1.98 20.28
C GLY A 65 -11.20 -0.56 20.67
N GLY A 66 -10.92 0.45 19.85
CA GLY A 66 -11.33 1.82 20.11
C GLY A 66 -12.84 2.05 19.93
N ILE A 67 -13.39 2.99 20.69
CA ILE A 67 -14.79 3.43 20.59
C ILE A 67 -14.80 4.85 20.01
N GLY A 68 -15.66 5.07 19.02
CA GLY A 68 -15.87 6.38 18.39
C GLY A 68 -16.17 6.25 16.91
N SER A 69 -16.15 7.37 16.21
CA SER A 69 -16.33 7.39 14.75
C SER A 69 -15.41 8.39 14.05
N VAL A 70 -15.10 8.09 12.80
CA VAL A 70 -14.54 9.00 11.80
C VAL A 70 -15.53 9.07 10.63
N LYS A 71 -16.04 10.25 10.32
CA LYS A 71 -17.13 10.39 9.33
C LYS A 71 -16.91 11.55 8.37
N ASN A 72 -17.31 11.36 7.11
CA ASN A 72 -17.32 12.42 6.10
C ASN A 72 -15.94 13.08 5.95
N VAL A 73 -14.97 12.29 5.50
CA VAL A 73 -13.59 12.73 5.26
C VAL A 73 -13.35 12.72 3.77
N SER A 74 -12.80 13.82 3.23
CA SER A 74 -12.48 13.90 1.81
C SER A 74 -11.06 14.37 1.57
N PHE A 75 -10.39 13.69 0.63
CA PHE A 75 -9.06 13.99 0.14
C PHE A 75 -9.16 14.23 -1.36
N SER A 76 -8.87 15.45 -1.81
CA SER A 76 -8.93 15.75 -3.25
C SER A 76 -7.75 16.54 -3.80
N ASN A 77 -7.45 16.35 -5.08
CA ASN A 77 -6.42 17.09 -5.80
C ASN A 77 -5.06 17.00 -5.09
N ILE A 78 -4.59 15.77 -4.86
CA ILE A 78 -3.36 15.49 -4.09
C ILE A 78 -2.28 14.94 -5.02
N GLN A 79 -1.10 15.55 -4.97
CA GLN A 79 0.07 15.04 -5.66
C GLN A 79 1.02 14.33 -4.70
N VAL A 80 1.45 13.11 -5.06
CA VAL A 80 2.39 12.29 -4.28
C VAL A 80 3.63 11.91 -5.10
N SER A 81 4.80 11.83 -4.46
CA SER A 81 6.03 11.43 -5.12
C SER A 81 6.86 10.49 -4.27
N ASN A 82 7.16 9.30 -4.82
CA ASN A 82 7.97 8.26 -4.20
C ASN A 82 7.50 7.87 -2.78
N VAL A 83 6.20 7.60 -2.64
CA VAL A 83 5.55 7.28 -1.36
C VAL A 83 5.35 5.77 -1.23
N ASN A 84 5.65 5.15 -0.09
CA ASN A 84 5.45 3.70 0.07
C ASN A 84 4.02 3.25 -0.25
N VAL A 85 3.05 3.86 0.45
CA VAL A 85 1.63 3.57 0.30
C VAL A 85 0.83 4.88 0.34
N PRO A 86 0.55 5.51 -0.81
CA PRO A 86 -0.11 6.82 -0.88
C PRO A 86 -1.45 6.93 -0.16
N ILE A 87 -2.29 5.90 -0.27
CA ILE A 87 -3.63 5.87 0.29
C ILE A 87 -3.70 4.77 1.35
N MET A 88 -3.99 5.13 2.60
CA MET A 88 -4.06 4.17 3.70
C MET A 88 -5.24 4.39 4.63
N ILE A 89 -5.97 3.32 4.90
CA ILE A 89 -6.84 3.19 6.08
C ILE A 89 -6.35 2.01 6.89
N ASP A 90 -6.11 2.23 8.19
CA ASP A 90 -5.70 1.18 9.12
C ASP A 90 -6.49 1.27 10.42
N GLN A 91 -7.45 0.36 10.58
CA GLN A 91 -8.25 0.21 11.80
C GLN A 91 -7.58 -0.68 12.86
N TYR A 92 -6.42 -1.27 12.57
CA TYR A 92 -5.71 -2.17 13.46
C TYR A 92 -4.55 -1.49 14.20
N TYR A 93 -4.47 -0.16 14.13
CA TYR A 93 -3.36 0.60 14.71
C TYR A 93 -3.17 0.28 16.20
N CYS A 94 -1.91 0.01 16.57
CA CYS A 94 -1.50 -0.25 17.93
C CYS A 94 -0.01 0.07 18.09
N ASP A 95 0.34 0.75 19.18
CA ASP A 95 1.70 1.21 19.49
C ASP A 95 2.49 0.23 20.38
N LYS A 96 1.85 -0.84 20.87
CA LYS A 96 2.48 -1.83 21.73
C LYS A 96 3.21 -2.88 20.90
N LYS A 97 4.32 -3.39 21.43
CA LYS A 97 5.12 -4.48 20.82
C LYS A 97 4.31 -5.77 20.56
N SER A 98 3.19 -5.95 21.26
CA SER A 98 2.26 -7.06 21.06
C SER A 98 0.84 -6.57 21.32
N CYS A 99 -0.01 -6.75 20.32
CA CYS A 99 -1.43 -6.41 20.39
C CYS A 99 -2.20 -7.66 19.95
N LYS A 100 -3.15 -8.10 20.78
CA LYS A 100 -4.10 -9.11 20.34
C LYS A 100 -5.04 -8.43 19.36
N ASN A 101 -5.21 -8.98 18.16
CA ASN A 101 -6.18 -8.47 17.20
C ASN A 101 -7.55 -8.39 17.87
N GLN A 102 -8.04 -7.16 18.02
CA GLN A 102 -9.40 -6.89 18.47
C GLN A 102 -10.26 -6.61 17.26
N THR A 103 -11.47 -7.17 17.29
CA THR A 103 -12.40 -7.05 16.17
C THR A 103 -13.30 -5.81 16.31
N GLY A 104 -13.57 -5.35 17.53
CA GLY A 104 -14.15 -4.02 17.76
C GLY A 104 -13.21 -2.92 17.24
N ALA A 105 -13.74 -1.95 16.50
CA ALA A 105 -12.95 -0.83 15.97
C ALA A 105 -13.79 0.45 15.94
N VAL A 106 -13.10 1.58 15.84
CA VAL A 106 -13.71 2.89 15.60
C VAL A 106 -14.40 2.85 14.24
N ALA A 107 -15.68 3.23 14.17
CA ALA A 107 -16.45 3.20 12.93
C ALA A 107 -15.91 4.25 11.93
N ILE A 108 -15.61 3.84 10.70
CA ILE A 108 -15.19 4.73 9.62
C ILE A 108 -16.25 4.70 8.53
N SER A 109 -16.78 5.85 8.14
CA SER A 109 -17.82 5.94 7.11
C SER A 109 -17.73 7.21 6.28
N GLY A 110 -18.00 7.13 4.97
CA GLY A 110 -18.05 8.29 4.09
C GLY A 110 -16.65 8.90 3.90
N VAL A 111 -15.74 8.12 3.32
CA VAL A 111 -14.39 8.55 3.02
C VAL A 111 -14.23 8.66 1.51
N LYS A 112 -13.92 9.85 0.99
CA LYS A 112 -13.70 10.07 -0.44
C LYS A 112 -12.25 10.39 -0.73
N TYR A 113 -11.61 9.62 -1.61
CA TYR A 113 -10.34 9.97 -2.25
C TYR A 113 -10.61 10.30 -3.71
N ASP A 114 -10.18 11.47 -4.17
CA ASP A 114 -10.54 12.04 -5.46
C ASP A 114 -9.31 12.70 -6.10
N GLN A 115 -8.95 12.35 -7.33
CA GLN A 115 -7.82 12.99 -8.04
C GLN A 115 -6.49 12.93 -7.24
N ILE A 116 -6.06 11.71 -6.92
CA ILE A 116 -4.75 11.46 -6.30
C ILE A 116 -3.79 10.96 -7.37
N ILE A 117 -2.77 11.75 -7.67
CA ILE A 117 -1.88 11.56 -8.81
C ILE A 117 -0.43 11.48 -8.34
N GLY A 118 0.35 10.52 -8.83
CA GLY A 118 1.76 10.44 -8.44
C GLY A 118 2.42 9.08 -8.54
N THR A 119 3.43 8.87 -7.69
CA THR A 119 4.22 7.63 -7.68
C THR A 119 4.33 6.95 -6.32
N TYR A 120 4.37 5.61 -6.33
CA TYR A 120 4.50 4.77 -5.13
C TYR A 120 5.69 3.80 -5.14
N SER A 121 6.13 3.33 -3.97
CA SER A 121 7.31 2.45 -3.82
C SER A 121 7.05 1.12 -3.11
N VAL A 122 5.82 0.83 -2.68
CA VAL A 122 5.42 -0.50 -2.15
C VAL A 122 4.11 -0.95 -2.78
N GLN A 123 3.01 -0.24 -2.52
CA GLN A 123 1.70 -0.51 -3.11
C GLN A 123 0.87 0.79 -3.19
N PRO A 124 -0.08 0.93 -4.13
CA PRO A 124 -0.78 2.20 -4.33
C PRO A 124 -1.81 2.50 -3.22
N VAL A 125 -2.48 1.47 -2.69
CA VAL A 125 -3.58 1.58 -1.73
C VAL A 125 -3.49 0.47 -0.69
N HIS A 126 -3.73 0.76 0.59
CA HIS A 126 -3.85 -0.22 1.66
C HIS A 126 -5.07 0.09 2.54
N LEU A 127 -6.07 -0.78 2.52
CA LEU A 127 -7.28 -0.66 3.35
C LEU A 127 -7.36 -1.85 4.30
N ALA A 128 -6.93 -1.65 5.54
CA ALA A 128 -7.05 -2.64 6.61
C ALA A 128 -8.22 -2.25 7.52
N CYS A 129 -9.43 -2.66 7.12
CA CYS A 129 -10.66 -2.45 7.88
C CYS A 129 -11.01 -3.68 8.73
N SER A 130 -11.69 -3.45 9.86
CA SER A 130 -12.19 -4.48 10.76
C SER A 130 -13.25 -5.35 10.06
N SER A 131 -13.26 -6.65 10.36
CA SER A 131 -14.33 -7.56 9.92
C SER A 131 -15.67 -7.32 10.63
N ASP A 132 -15.63 -6.85 11.87
CA ASP A 132 -16.83 -6.70 12.71
C ASP A 132 -17.40 -5.28 12.60
N ILE A 133 -16.53 -4.29 12.36
CA ILE A 133 -16.89 -2.89 12.14
C ILE A 133 -16.17 -2.39 10.87
N PRO A 134 -16.56 -2.87 9.68
CA PRO A 134 -15.89 -2.52 8.43
C PRO A 134 -16.04 -1.03 8.11
N CYS A 135 -15.10 -0.51 7.32
CA CYS A 135 -15.25 0.81 6.73
C CYS A 135 -16.41 0.78 5.73
N THR A 136 -17.30 1.78 5.77
CA THR A 136 -18.40 1.92 4.81
C THR A 136 -18.22 3.16 3.95
N ASP A 137 -18.75 3.13 2.72
CA ASP A 137 -18.76 4.28 1.80
C ASP A 137 -17.35 4.88 1.62
N VAL A 138 -16.41 4.03 1.23
CA VAL A 138 -15.02 4.42 0.90
C VAL A 138 -14.89 4.50 -0.62
N ASP A 139 -14.88 5.72 -1.15
CA ASP A 139 -14.82 5.99 -2.57
C ASP A 139 -13.40 6.32 -3.03
N LEU A 140 -12.96 5.69 -4.12
CA LEU A 140 -11.71 5.98 -4.83
C LEU A 140 -12.04 6.46 -6.25
N ILE A 141 -11.83 7.74 -6.52
CA ILE A 141 -12.22 8.41 -7.76
C ILE A 141 -10.99 9.06 -8.40
N ASP A 142 -10.79 8.87 -9.70
CA ASP A 142 -9.68 9.46 -10.47
C ASP A 142 -8.29 9.28 -9.83
N ILE A 143 -7.98 8.05 -9.40
CA ILE A 143 -6.68 7.70 -8.81
C ILE A 143 -5.68 7.34 -9.91
N GLN A 144 -4.60 8.11 -10.04
CA GLN A 144 -3.55 7.93 -11.05
C GLN A 144 -2.18 7.74 -10.39
N LEU A 145 -1.97 6.56 -9.80
CA LEU A 145 -0.75 6.19 -9.10
C LEU A 145 0.09 5.20 -9.93
N LYS A 146 1.38 5.51 -10.11
CA LYS A 146 2.33 4.65 -10.86
C LYS A 146 3.46 4.18 -9.95
N PRO A 147 4.08 3.01 -10.22
CA PRO A 147 5.29 2.65 -9.50
C PRO A 147 6.41 3.69 -9.73
N SER A 148 7.15 4.00 -8.68
CA SER A 148 8.34 4.85 -8.73
C SER A 148 9.43 4.17 -9.57
N ALA A 149 10.28 4.94 -10.25
CA ALA A 149 11.34 4.41 -11.12
C ALA A 149 12.20 3.36 -10.40
N ALA A 150 12.61 3.64 -9.16
CA ALA A 150 13.38 2.70 -8.34
C ALA A 150 12.62 1.39 -8.04
N TYR A 151 11.31 1.45 -7.80
CA TYR A 151 10.50 0.24 -7.59
C TYR A 151 10.27 -0.53 -8.90
N ALA A 152 10.04 0.18 -10.01
CA ALA A 152 9.85 -0.42 -11.32
C ALA A 152 11.10 -1.21 -11.76
N GLU A 153 12.30 -0.65 -11.58
CA GLU A 153 13.56 -1.34 -11.87
C GLU A 153 13.72 -2.62 -11.03
N ILE A 154 13.46 -2.54 -9.72
CA ILE A 154 13.51 -3.72 -8.84
C ILE A 154 12.48 -4.78 -9.27
N SER A 155 11.24 -4.38 -9.53
CA SER A 155 10.17 -5.29 -9.94
C SER A 155 10.48 -5.98 -11.26
N THR A 156 10.98 -5.25 -12.26
CA THR A 156 11.39 -5.83 -13.55
C THR A 156 12.55 -6.81 -13.41
N SER A 157 13.51 -6.56 -12.52
CA SER A 157 14.61 -7.49 -12.23
C SER A 157 14.09 -8.82 -11.68
N PHE A 158 13.19 -8.80 -10.69
CA PHE A 158 12.61 -10.02 -10.14
C PHE A 158 11.79 -10.81 -11.16
N VAL A 159 11.00 -10.13 -12.00
CA VAL A 159 10.24 -10.77 -13.08
C VAL A 159 11.18 -11.43 -14.08
N LEU A 160 12.28 -10.77 -14.43
CA LEU A 160 13.29 -11.34 -15.33
C LEU A 160 13.97 -12.57 -14.70
N GLU A 161 14.30 -12.55 -13.41
CA GLU A 161 14.84 -13.71 -12.69
C GLU A 161 13.85 -14.88 -12.64
N LEU A 162 12.56 -14.61 -12.38
CA LEU A 162 11.49 -15.63 -12.39
C LEU A 162 11.30 -16.24 -13.79
N LEU A 163 11.33 -15.42 -14.84
CA LEU A 163 11.25 -15.88 -16.23
C LEU A 163 12.49 -16.70 -16.62
N LEU A 164 13.68 -16.35 -16.13
CA LEU A 164 14.90 -17.15 -16.35
C LEU A 164 14.86 -18.46 -15.56
N ALA A 165 14.34 -18.45 -14.34
CA ALA A 165 14.18 -19.64 -13.50
C ALA A 165 13.16 -20.62 -14.10
N SER A 166 12.04 -20.13 -14.64
CA SER A 166 11.06 -20.97 -15.32
C SER A 166 11.63 -21.61 -16.58
N HIS A 167 12.41 -20.87 -17.39
CA HIS A 167 13.12 -21.43 -18.54
C HIS A 167 14.15 -22.51 -18.15
N LYS A 168 14.91 -22.32 -17.06
CA LYS A 168 15.85 -23.34 -16.55
C LYS A 168 15.13 -24.61 -16.08
N LEU A 169 13.99 -24.46 -15.39
CA LEU A 169 13.15 -25.58 -14.98
C LEU A 169 12.60 -26.34 -16.19
N LEU A 170 12.06 -25.64 -17.18
CA LEU A 170 11.58 -26.21 -18.45
C LEU A 170 12.68 -26.99 -19.17
N TRP A 171 13.89 -26.43 -19.27
CA TRP A 171 15.04 -27.12 -19.88
C TRP A 171 15.44 -28.37 -19.10
N SER A 172 15.46 -28.31 -17.75
CA SER A 172 15.78 -29.47 -16.91
C SER A 172 14.76 -30.61 -17.03
N LEU A 173 13.48 -30.26 -17.15
CA LEU A 173 12.39 -31.22 -17.33
C LEU A 173 12.45 -31.85 -18.72
N GLN A 174 12.69 -31.06 -19.77
CA GLN A 174 12.90 -31.59 -21.13
C GLN A 174 14.11 -32.52 -21.20
N HIS A 175 15.22 -32.17 -20.55
CA HIS A 175 16.42 -33.01 -20.54
C HIS A 175 16.19 -34.32 -19.76
N ARG A 176 15.44 -34.28 -18.65
CA ARG A 176 15.07 -35.49 -17.88
C ARG A 176 14.13 -36.41 -18.67
N LEU A 177 13.13 -35.86 -19.36
CA LEU A 177 12.25 -36.62 -20.26
C LEU A 177 13.02 -37.28 -21.40
N LEU A 178 13.97 -36.56 -22.02
CA LEU A 178 14.82 -37.11 -23.08
C LEU A 178 15.67 -38.29 -22.56
N LEU A 179 16.25 -38.15 -21.37
CA LEU A 179 17.01 -39.23 -20.73
C LEU A 179 16.14 -40.44 -20.39
N GLU A 180 14.90 -40.24 -19.92
CA GLU A 180 13.95 -41.34 -19.66
C GLU A 180 13.50 -42.05 -20.94
N THR A 181 13.21 -41.31 -22.02
CA THR A 181 12.87 -41.91 -23.33
C THR A 181 14.03 -42.72 -23.89
N ARG A 182 15.26 -42.24 -23.72
CA ARG A 182 16.48 -42.95 -24.15
C ARG A 182 16.73 -44.20 -23.29
N TRP A 183 16.48 -44.14 -21.98
CA TRP A 183 16.54 -45.29 -21.09
C TRP A 183 15.51 -46.37 -21.46
N ARG A 184 14.25 -45.98 -21.72
CA ARG A 184 13.18 -46.91 -22.14
C ARG A 184 13.51 -47.59 -23.47
N SER A 185 14.03 -46.85 -24.45
CA SER A 185 14.48 -47.42 -25.73
C SER A 185 15.63 -48.42 -25.59
N SER A 186 16.43 -48.32 -24.51
CA SER A 186 17.52 -49.26 -24.24
C SER A 186 17.07 -50.54 -23.55
N GLN A 187 15.89 -50.57 -22.92
CA GLN A 187 15.32 -51.76 -22.28
C GLN A 187 14.55 -52.63 -23.29
N GLU A 188 13.92 -52.00 -24.28
CA GLU A 188 13.12 -52.67 -25.31
C GLU A 188 13.97 -53.42 -26.36
N ASN A 189 15.27 -53.09 -26.45
CA ASN A 189 16.25 -53.82 -27.28
C ASN A 189 16.93 -55.01 -26.57
N SER A 190 16.53 -55.33 -25.33
CA SER A 190 17.10 -56.44 -24.53
C SER A 190 16.17 -57.66 -24.40
N GLU A 191 14.98 -57.63 -25.00
CA GLU A 191 14.03 -58.76 -25.03
C GLU A 191 13.66 -59.14 -26.48
N VAL A 192 14.62 -59.72 -27.22
CA VAL A 192 14.34 -60.58 -28.38
C VAL A 192 15.36 -61.73 -28.31
N PRO A 193 14.92 -63.01 -28.39
CA PRO A 193 15.60 -64.17 -27.77
C PRO A 193 16.92 -64.60 -28.40
#